data_AF-A0A2T0LLC5-F1
#
_entry.id   AF-A0A2T0LLC5-F1
#
_cell.length_a   1.000
_cell.length_b   1.000
_cell.length_c   1.000
_cell.angle_alpha   90.00
_cell.angle_beta   90.00
_cell.angle_gamma   90.00
#
_symmetry.space_group_name_H-M   'P 1'
#
loop_
_entity.id
_entity.type
_entity.pdbx_description
1 polymer ?
#
loop_
_entity_poly.entity_id
_entity_poly.type
_entity_poly.pdbx_seq_one_letter_code
_entity_poly.pdbx_strand_id
1 'polypeptide(L)' 'MAALNVLAELGQLHLSRPALDASPEQVARWYERKATVLEHLASQGSDTAELAEAAHRRAEALGVGRCAA' A
#
# COMPACT_ATOMS: atom_id res chain seq x y z
N MET A 1 21.20 -0.39 -9.19
CA MET A 1 19.98 -0.16 -8.38
C MET A 1 20.06 -1.08 -7.19
N ALA A 2 20.24 -0.53 -5.98
CA ALA A 2 20.26 -1.34 -4.77
C ALA A 2 18.89 -2.02 -4.62
N ALA A 3 18.87 -3.34 -4.51
CA ALA A 3 17.69 -4.06 -4.07
C ALA A 3 17.37 -3.53 -2.66
N LEU A 4 16.40 -2.63 -2.57
CA LEU A 4 15.93 -2.13 -1.29
C LEU A 4 15.47 -3.34 -0.49
N ASN A 5 16.05 -3.53 0.68
CA ASN A 5 15.67 -4.60 1.58
C ASN A 5 14.19 -4.41 1.93
N VAL A 6 13.37 -5.42 1.67
CA VAL A 6 11.93 -5.44 2.00
C VAL A 6 11.65 -5.01 3.43
N LEU A 7 12.52 -5.37 4.39
CA LEU A 7 12.39 -4.93 5.78
C LEU A 7 12.57 -3.41 5.94
N ALA A 8 13.46 -2.80 5.14
CA ALA A 8 13.62 -1.36 5.11
C ALA A 8 12.40 -0.67 4.48
N GLU A 9 11.83 -1.25 3.41
CA GLU A 9 10.60 -0.72 2.78
C GLU A 9 9.39 -0.84 3.71
N LEU A 10 9.23 -1.98 4.39
CA LEU A 10 8.22 -2.14 5.44
C LEU A 10 8.42 -1.14 6.57
N GLY A 11 9.66 -0.93 7.02
CA GLY A 11 9.98 0.06 8.04
C GLY A 11 9.58 1.47 7.61
N GLN A 12 9.96 1.88 6.40
CA GLN A 12 9.58 3.18 5.84
C GLN A 12 8.07 3.31 5.67
N LEU A 13 7.37 2.25 5.26
CA LEU A 13 5.92 2.24 5.12
C LEU A 13 5.21 2.49 6.46
N HIS A 14 5.69 1.88 7.54
CA HIS A 14 5.12 2.09 8.88
C HIS A 14 5.40 3.50 9.42
N LEU A 15 6.61 4.01 9.18
CA LEU A 15 6.98 5.38 9.56
C LEU A 15 6.26 6.45 8.73
N SER A 16 5.96 6.16 7.47
CA SER A 16 5.23 7.05 6.57
C SER A 16 3.71 6.87 6.64
N ARG A 17 3.18 6.24 7.70
CA ARG A 17 1.74 6.06 7.85
C ARG A 17 1.07 7.43 7.95
N PRO A 18 0.07 7.73 7.10
CA PRO A 18 -0.61 9.02 7.13
C PRO A 18 -1.29 9.25 8.48
N ALA A 19 -1.29 10.51 8.92
CA ALA A 19 -2.05 10.95 10.09
C ALA A 19 -3.57 10.84 9.85
N LEU A 20 -4.37 10.94 10.91
CA LEU A 20 -5.83 10.78 10.83
C LEU A 20 -6.51 11.85 9.97
N ASP A 21 -5.88 13.02 9.85
CA ASP A 21 -6.33 14.18 9.07
C ASP A 21 -5.73 14.23 7.66
N ALA A 22 -4.94 13.22 7.26
CA ALA A 22 -4.37 13.13 5.93
C ALA A 22 -5.47 13.03 4.87
N SER A 23 -5.21 13.60 3.69
CA SER A 23 -6.18 13.56 2.61
C SER A 23 -6.44 12.12 2.14
N PRO A 24 -7.65 11.81 1.64
CA PRO A 24 -7.95 10.49 1.08
C PRO A 24 -6.93 10.05 0.02
N GLU A 25 -6.43 10.98 -0.79
CA GLU A 25 -5.40 10.71 -1.79
C GLU A 25 -4.06 10.31 -1.18
N GLN A 26 -3.62 10.97 -0.09
CA GLN A 26 -2.42 10.58 0.63
C GLN A 26 -2.56 9.18 1.24
N VAL A 27 -3.74 8.88 1.78
CA VAL A 27 -4.05 7.55 2.32
C VAL A 27 -4.10 6.50 1.22
N ALA A 28 -4.70 6.81 0.06
CA ALA A 28 -4.73 5.93 -1.10
C ALA A 28 -3.30 5.59 -1.59
N ARG A 29 -2.46 6.60 -1.78
CA ARG A 29 -1.05 6.42 -2.18
C ARG A 29 -0.26 5.58 -1.17
N TRP A 30 -0.56 5.70 0.12
CA TRP A 30 0.06 4.85 1.13
C TRP A 30 -0.38 3.39 1.01
N TYR A 31 -1.67 3.13 0.76
CA TYR A 31 -2.18 1.77 0.53
C TYR A 31 -1.64 1.14 -0.76
N GLU A 32 -1.48 1.91 -1.83
CA GLU A 32 -0.82 1.45 -3.07
C GLU A 32 0.62 0.98 -2.79
N ARG A 33 1.41 1.82 -2.10
CA ARG A 33 2.79 1.43 -1.72
C ARG A 33 2.81 0.20 -0.82
N LYS A 34 1.84 0.08 0.09
CA LYS A 34 1.69 -1.11 0.94
C LYS A 34 1.41 -2.36 0.11
N ALA A 35 0.54 -2.27 -0.89
CA ALA A 35 0.20 -3.38 -1.76
C ALA A 35 1.45 -3.88 -2.52
N THR A 36 2.22 -2.97 -3.15
CA THR A 36 3.45 -3.33 -3.87
C THR A 36 4.47 -4.07 -3.00
N VAL A 37 4.66 -3.65 -1.74
CA VAL A 37 5.58 -4.33 -0.80
C VAL A 37 5.08 -5.75 -0.47
N LEU A 38 3.76 -5.91 -0.27
CA LEU A 38 3.14 -7.19 0.04
C LEU A 38 3.14 -8.15 -1.17
N GLU A 39 3.00 -7.63 -2.39
CA GLU A 39 3.17 -8.41 -3.63
C GLU A 39 4.60 -8.91 -3.77
N HIS A 40 5.58 -8.05 -3.49
CA HIS A 40 6.99 -8.43 -3.55
C HIS A 40 7.29 -9.54 -2.52
N LEU A 41 6.77 -9.42 -1.30
CA LEU A 41 6.84 -10.49 -0.28
C LEU A 41 6.17 -11.79 -0.74
N ALA A 42 5.01 -11.68 -1.40
CA ALA A 42 4.31 -12.84 -1.93
C ALA A 42 5.13 -13.53 -3.03
N SER A 43 5.79 -12.76 -3.89
CA SER A 43 6.71 -13.29 -4.91
C SER A 43 7.92 -14.01 -4.33
N GLN A 44 8.28 -13.72 -3.07
CA GLN A 44 9.35 -14.39 -2.33
C GLN A 44 8.85 -15.61 -1.50
N GLY A 45 7.56 -15.96 -1.62
CA GLY A 45 6.97 -17.13 -0.94
C GLY A 45 6.30 -16.83 0.40
N SER A 46 6.08 -15.55 0.74
CA SER A 46 5.26 -15.19 1.90
C SER A 46 3.77 -15.30 1.58
N ASP A 47 2.94 -15.67 2.56
CA ASP A 47 1.48 -15.74 2.39
C ASP A 47 0.83 -14.36 2.61
N THR A 48 1.16 -13.41 1.72
CA THR A 48 0.75 -12.00 1.81
C THR A 48 -0.08 -11.53 0.62
N ALA A 49 -0.41 -12.41 -0.32
CA ALA A 49 -1.14 -12.07 -1.54
C ALA A 49 -2.52 -11.47 -1.25
N GLU A 50 -3.30 -12.08 -0.35
CA GLU A 50 -4.62 -11.56 0.04
C GLU A 50 -4.52 -10.19 0.72
N LEU A 51 -3.45 -9.94 1.46
CA LEU A 51 -3.19 -8.66 2.12
C LEU A 51 -2.83 -7.58 1.10
N ALA A 52 -2.11 -7.93 0.03
CA ALA A 52 -1.81 -7.03 -1.07
C ALA A 52 -3.10 -6.62 -1.80
N GLU A 53 -3.95 -7.59 -2.14
CA GLU A 53 -5.26 -7.32 -2.75
C GLU A 53 -6.15 -6.45 -1.86
N ALA A 54 -6.19 -6.72 -0.55
CA ALA A 54 -6.94 -5.90 0.38
C ALA A 54 -6.42 -4.45 0.45
N ALA A 55 -5.10 -4.25 0.33
CA ALA A 55 -4.50 -2.93 0.28
C ALA A 55 -4.87 -2.19 -1.02
N HIS A 56 -4.81 -2.86 -2.17
CA HIS A 56 -5.28 -2.31 -3.47
C HIS A 56 -6.74 -1.88 -3.40
N ARG A 57 -7.64 -2.76 -2.95
CA ARG A 57 -9.07 -2.42 -2.79
C ARG A 57 -9.28 -1.19 -1.91
N ARG A 58 -8.43 -1.01 -0.89
CA ARG A 58 -8.53 0.15 0.01
C ARG A 58 -8.02 1.42 -0.64
N ALA A 59 -6.95 1.34 -1.44
CA ALA A 59 -6.46 2.46 -2.23
C ALA A 59 -7.51 2.91 -3.26
N GLU A 60 -8.10 1.96 -4.01
CA GLU A 60 -9.17 2.24 -4.97
C GLU A 60 -10.39 2.89 -4.31
N ALA A 61 -10.81 2.39 -3.14
CA ALA A 61 -11.95 2.95 -2.40
C ALA A 61 -11.70 4.40 -1.94
N LEU A 62 -10.43 4.79 -1.76
CA LEU A 62 -10.03 6.15 -1.37
C LEU A 62 -9.73 7.04 -2.59
N GLY A 63 -9.48 6.44 -3.75
CA GLY A 63 -9.17 7.06 -5.04
C GLY A 63 -10.39 7.40 -5.91
N VAL A 64 -11.48 7.88 -5.29
CA VAL A 64 -12.70 8.34 -5.96
C VAL A 64 -13.53 7.18 -6.52
N GLY A 65 -14.62 6.83 -5.82
CA GLY A 65 -15.79 6.37 -6.55
C GLY A 65 -16.07 7.42 -7.62
N ARG A 66 -15.86 7.04 -8.90
CA ARG A 66 -16.21 7.83 -10.08
C ARG A 66 -17.41 8.71 -9.74
N CYS A 67 -17.31 10.03 -9.93
CA CYS A 67 -18.48 10.90 -9.90
C CYS A 67 -19.62 10.21 -10.65
N ALA A 68 -20.62 9.72 -9.91
CA ALA A 68 -21.85 9.24 -10.51
C ALA A 68 -22.63 10.52 -10.85
N ALA A 69 -22.55 10.88 -12.12
CA ALA A 69 -23.45 11.80 -12.80
C ALA A 69 -24.89 11.26 -12.77
#